data_AF-A0A672N3H4-F1
#
_entry.id   AF-A0A672N3H4-F1
#
_cell.length_a   1.000
_cell.length_b   1.000
_cell.length_c   1.000
_cell.angle_alpha   90.00
_cell.angle_beta   90.00
_cell.angle_gamma   90.00
#
_symmetry.space_group_name_H-M   'P 1'
#
loop_
_entity.id
_entity.type
_entity.pdbx_description
1 polymer ?
#
loop_
_entity_poly.entity_id
_entity_poly.type
_entity_poly.pdbx_seq_one_letter_code
_entity_poly.pdbx_strand_id
1 'polypeptide(L)'
;MAHVRTYNPRVRVGNWKEDVTLEEETLKNFILQKDRGQLTVQKEGDLRQNILKPVSLSVSQDGFLHFGDTVMLVNSGGGEHEQRGSCVLSIIADSSCITSQSDSNSVPHLLGPLQVGGAHSMTPCVRNAFIITSVDRTSDGEVLRYDQSFALRTTAGFAGELFLASDHKTFLKCAKKSRLQELSLVDEFDFLCWWKVIYFDPQERLENEGYPVQVNSKVLISHCKTNQCLAALGNHILW
;
A
#
# COMPACT_ATOMS: atom_id res chain seq x y z
N MET A 1 -44.86 4.66 7.75
CA MET A 1 -45.57 3.91 6.69
C MET A 1 -44.73 3.99 5.44
N ALA A 2 -44.20 2.86 4.96
CA ALA A 2 -43.40 2.84 3.73
C ALA A 2 -44.32 3.15 2.55
N HIS A 3 -43.96 4.16 1.76
CA HIS A 3 -44.69 4.53 0.54
C HIS A 3 -44.42 3.45 -0.51
N VAL A 4 -45.18 2.35 -0.47
CA VAL A 4 -45.10 1.28 -1.47
C VAL A 4 -45.59 1.85 -2.80
N ARG A 5 -44.68 1.98 -3.78
CA ARG A 5 -45.03 2.40 -5.15
C ARG A 5 -45.84 1.28 -5.81
N THR A 6 -47.15 1.47 -5.91
CA THR A 6 -48.08 0.51 -6.53
C THR A 6 -48.06 0.57 -8.06
N TYR A 7 -47.65 1.68 -8.65
CA TYR A 7 -47.68 1.91 -10.09
C TYR A 7 -46.34 2.45 -10.62
N ASN A 8 -46.04 2.14 -11.89
CA ASN A 8 -44.86 2.67 -12.58
C ASN A 8 -45.00 4.20 -12.75
N PRO A 9 -43.92 5.00 -12.61
CA PRO A 9 -43.94 6.46 -12.81
C PRO A 9 -44.52 6.94 -14.16
N ARG A 10 -44.52 6.07 -15.18
CA ARG A 10 -45.15 6.35 -16.49
C ARG A 10 -46.67 6.28 -16.48
N VAL A 11 -47.27 5.69 -15.44
CA VAL A 11 -48.71 5.66 -15.22
C VAL A 11 -49.09 6.96 -14.52
N ARG A 12 -50.00 7.73 -15.12
CA ARG A 12 -50.38 9.08 -14.65
C ARG A 12 -51.30 9.04 -13.43
N VAL A 13 -50.83 8.45 -12.33
CA VAL A 13 -51.57 8.27 -11.07
C VAL A 13 -50.71 8.81 -9.93
N GLY A 14 -51.31 9.62 -9.04
CA GLY A 14 -50.59 10.22 -7.91
C GLY A 14 -49.51 11.23 -8.34
N ASN A 15 -48.35 11.17 -7.70
CA ASN A 15 -47.20 12.07 -7.94
C ASN A 15 -46.34 11.67 -9.16
N TRP A 16 -46.99 11.16 -10.20
CA TRP A 16 -46.30 10.63 -11.39
C TRP A 16 -45.41 11.69 -12.06
N LYS A 17 -45.81 12.96 -12.02
CA LYS A 17 -45.06 14.05 -12.66
C LYS A 17 -43.78 14.37 -11.90
N GLU A 18 -43.84 14.42 -10.57
CA GLU A 18 -42.68 14.59 -9.70
C GLU A 18 -41.74 13.40 -9.85
N ASP A 19 -42.27 12.18 -9.88
CA ASP A 19 -41.48 10.96 -10.06
C ASP A 19 -40.73 10.93 -11.40
N VAL A 20 -41.40 11.28 -12.52
CA VAL A 20 -40.75 11.39 -13.83
C VAL A 20 -39.70 12.51 -13.86
N THR A 21 -40.00 13.67 -13.26
CA THR A 21 -39.06 14.80 -13.21
C THR A 21 -37.80 14.44 -12.41
N LEU A 22 -37.97 13.74 -11.28
CA LEU A 22 -36.86 13.22 -10.47
C LEU A 22 -36.00 12.22 -11.27
N GLU A 23 -36.63 11.31 -12.03
CA GLU A 23 -35.90 10.36 -12.90
C GLU A 23 -35.09 11.10 -13.98
N GLU A 24 -35.65 12.15 -14.59
CA GLU A 24 -34.93 12.96 -15.57
C GLU A 24 -33.76 13.74 -14.96
N GLU A 25 -33.93 14.36 -13.80
CA GLU A 25 -32.87 15.09 -13.11
C GLU A 25 -31.75 14.17 -12.61
N THR A 26 -32.10 13.00 -12.06
CA THR A 26 -31.11 12.00 -11.65
C THR A 26 -30.31 11.48 -12.84
N LEU A 27 -30.95 11.25 -13.99
CA LEU A 27 -30.26 10.87 -15.22
C LEU A 27 -29.34 11.98 -15.74
N LYS A 28 -29.79 13.24 -15.74
CA LYS A 28 -28.94 14.39 -16.13
C LYS A 28 -27.70 14.50 -15.25
N ASN A 29 -27.88 14.39 -13.93
CA ASN A 29 -26.76 14.40 -12.98
C ASN A 29 -25.79 13.24 -13.22
N PHE A 30 -26.32 12.04 -13.48
CA PHE A 30 -25.51 10.88 -13.82
C PHE A 30 -24.69 11.09 -15.09
N ILE A 31 -25.30 11.61 -16.17
CA ILE A 31 -24.60 11.89 -17.44
C ILE A 31 -23.50 12.93 -17.22
N LEU A 32 -23.79 14.03 -16.50
CA LEU A 32 -22.79 15.05 -16.18
C LEU A 32 -21.62 14.49 -15.37
N GLN A 33 -21.89 13.64 -14.38
CA GLN A 33 -20.83 12.98 -13.60
C GLN A 33 -20.03 11.99 -14.46
N LYS A 34 -20.70 11.22 -15.33
CA LYS A 34 -20.07 10.30 -16.28
C LYS A 34 -19.11 11.02 -17.22
N ASP A 35 -19.58 12.12 -17.81
CA ASP A 35 -18.81 12.92 -18.77
C ASP A 35 -17.60 13.60 -18.09
N ARG A 36 -17.71 13.91 -16.80
CA ARG A 36 -16.59 14.41 -15.98
C ARG A 36 -15.69 13.32 -15.40
N GLY A 37 -15.96 12.03 -15.63
CA GLY A 37 -15.18 10.94 -15.03
C GLY A 37 -15.35 10.81 -13.51
N GLN A 38 -16.42 11.39 -12.94
CA GLN A 38 -16.60 11.50 -11.49
C GLN A 38 -17.38 10.33 -10.88
N LEU A 39 -17.90 9.41 -11.70
CA LEU A 39 -18.58 8.22 -11.19
C LEU A 39 -17.61 7.36 -10.37
N THR A 40 -18.09 6.80 -9.27
CA THR A 40 -17.30 5.89 -8.42
C THR A 40 -16.69 4.74 -9.23
N VAL A 41 -17.44 4.16 -10.17
CA VAL A 41 -16.94 3.07 -11.03
C VAL A 41 -15.78 3.53 -11.91
N GLN A 42 -15.80 4.76 -12.41
CA GLN A 42 -14.70 5.31 -13.22
C GLN A 42 -13.47 5.54 -12.35
N LYS A 43 -13.62 6.20 -11.21
CA LYS A 43 -12.51 6.49 -10.28
C LYS A 43 -11.86 5.21 -9.73
N GLU A 44 -12.66 4.24 -9.31
CA GLU A 44 -12.15 2.95 -8.83
C GLU A 44 -11.51 2.13 -9.97
N GLY A 45 -12.05 2.22 -11.18
CA GLY A 45 -11.45 1.64 -12.39
C GLY A 45 -10.06 2.22 -12.67
N ASP A 46 -9.94 3.54 -12.66
CA ASP A 46 -8.68 4.26 -12.89
C ASP A 46 -7.65 3.93 -11.79
N LEU A 47 -8.06 3.92 -10.52
CA LEU A 47 -7.21 3.51 -9.40
C LEU A 47 -6.69 2.10 -9.60
N ARG A 48 -7.60 1.14 -9.84
CA ARG A 48 -7.27 -0.27 -10.02
C ARG A 48 -6.33 -0.47 -11.20
N GLN A 49 -6.59 0.19 -12.32
CA GLN A 49 -5.76 0.08 -13.52
C GLN A 49 -4.34 0.59 -13.26
N ASN A 50 -4.18 1.69 -12.52
CA ASN A 50 -2.87 2.27 -12.25
C ASN A 50 -2.09 1.55 -11.16
N ILE A 51 -2.74 1.20 -10.04
CA ILE A 51 -2.08 0.55 -8.89
C ILE A 51 -1.68 -0.91 -9.18
N LEU A 52 -2.35 -1.57 -10.12
CA LEU A 52 -2.03 -2.94 -10.55
C LEU A 52 -1.16 -3.00 -11.80
N LYS A 53 -0.62 -1.86 -12.28
CA LYS A 53 0.35 -1.87 -13.38
C LYS A 53 1.54 -2.77 -13.00
N PRO A 54 1.97 -3.69 -13.88
CA PRO A 54 3.08 -4.58 -13.60
C PRO A 54 4.36 -3.78 -13.43
N VAL A 55 5.20 -4.20 -12.48
CA VAL A 55 6.50 -3.59 -12.21
C VAL A 55 7.56 -4.68 -12.36
N SER A 56 8.66 -4.36 -13.04
CA SER A 56 9.81 -5.25 -13.11
C SER A 56 10.64 -5.08 -11.84
N LEU A 57 10.89 -6.16 -11.12
CA LEU A 57 11.75 -6.15 -9.95
C LEU A 57 13.23 -6.16 -10.38
N SER A 58 14.10 -5.61 -9.55
CA SER A 58 15.54 -5.68 -9.76
C SER A 58 16.02 -7.12 -9.69
N VAL A 59 16.92 -7.49 -10.59
CA VAL A 59 17.60 -8.79 -10.59
C VAL A 59 19.02 -8.58 -10.06
N SER A 60 19.31 -9.17 -8.90
CA SER A 60 20.64 -9.14 -8.32
C SER A 60 21.61 -10.02 -9.12
N GLN A 61 22.79 -9.48 -9.44
CA GLN A 61 23.83 -10.17 -10.23
C GLN A 61 24.77 -11.00 -9.35
N ASP A 62 24.99 -10.56 -8.11
CA ASP A 62 25.94 -11.14 -7.15
C ASP A 62 25.25 -11.93 -6.02
N GLY A 63 23.91 -11.90 -5.97
CA GLY A 63 23.10 -12.59 -4.97
C GLY A 63 22.79 -11.75 -3.72
N PHE A 64 23.20 -10.48 -3.67
CA PHE A 64 22.96 -9.57 -2.56
C PHE A 64 21.96 -8.45 -2.90
N LEU A 65 21.35 -7.89 -1.87
CA LEU A 65 20.48 -6.71 -1.97
C LEU A 65 21.31 -5.44 -2.04
N HIS A 66 20.93 -4.51 -2.90
CA HIS A 66 21.57 -3.20 -3.03
C HIS A 66 20.60 -2.04 -2.76
N PHE A 67 21.15 -0.91 -2.38
CA PHE A 67 20.40 0.35 -2.41
C PHE A 67 20.00 0.69 -3.86
N GLY A 68 18.77 1.14 -4.06
CA GLY A 68 18.15 1.37 -5.36
C GLY A 68 17.38 0.16 -5.91
N ASP A 69 17.50 -1.03 -5.32
CA ASP A 69 16.80 -2.21 -5.81
C ASP A 69 15.28 -2.11 -5.60
N THR A 70 14.53 -2.45 -6.65
CA THR A 70 13.07 -2.61 -6.60
C THR A 70 12.73 -4.04 -6.21
N VAL A 71 12.16 -4.22 -5.02
CA VAL A 71 11.92 -5.50 -4.37
C VAL A 71 10.45 -5.67 -3.94
N MET A 72 10.09 -6.90 -3.61
CA MET A 72 8.84 -7.23 -2.91
C MET A 72 9.17 -7.84 -1.55
N LEU A 73 8.42 -7.45 -0.53
CA LEU A 73 8.55 -8.02 0.81
C LEU A 73 7.52 -9.14 0.98
N VAL A 74 8.00 -10.38 0.90
CA VAL A 74 7.16 -11.58 1.01
C VAL A 74 7.30 -12.18 2.40
N ASN A 75 6.17 -12.28 3.11
CA ASN A 75 6.07 -13.12 4.27
C ASN A 75 5.64 -14.52 3.81
N SER A 76 6.50 -15.52 4.06
CA SER A 76 6.27 -16.90 3.65
C SER A 76 5.13 -17.59 4.40
N GLY A 77 4.58 -16.97 5.45
CA GLY A 77 3.55 -17.56 6.30
C GLY A 77 4.16 -18.30 7.50
N GLY A 78 3.29 -19.02 8.22
CA GLY A 78 3.72 -19.84 9.35
C GLY A 78 4.48 -21.08 8.89
N GLY A 79 5.31 -21.66 9.77
CA GLY A 79 5.99 -22.93 9.49
C GLY A 79 5.00 -24.09 9.28
N GLU A 80 5.51 -25.32 9.13
CA GLU A 80 4.73 -26.53 8.82
C GLU A 80 3.49 -26.77 9.72
N HIS A 81 3.46 -26.17 10.92
CA HIS A 81 2.37 -26.28 11.89
C HIS A 81 1.28 -25.19 11.81
N GLU A 82 1.45 -24.13 11.02
CA GLU A 82 0.48 -23.04 10.90
C GLU A 82 -0.02 -22.88 9.45
N GLN A 83 -1.32 -23.06 9.23
CA GLN A 83 -1.98 -22.93 7.92
C GLN A 83 -2.12 -21.47 7.42
N ARG A 84 -1.14 -20.61 7.70
CA ARG A 84 -1.13 -19.23 7.17
C ARG A 84 -0.48 -19.21 5.81
N GLY A 85 -1.27 -18.90 4.78
CA GLY A 85 -0.74 -18.66 3.43
C GLY A 85 0.23 -17.49 3.39
N SER A 86 1.13 -17.50 2.41
CA SER A 86 2.06 -16.40 2.18
C SER A 86 1.31 -15.11 1.83
N CYS A 87 1.92 -13.97 2.17
CA CYS A 87 1.41 -12.65 1.82
C CYS A 87 2.55 -11.69 1.49
N VAL A 88 2.24 -10.66 0.71
CA VAL A 88 3.18 -9.59 0.36
C VAL A 88 2.72 -8.29 1.01
N LEU A 89 3.68 -7.47 1.46
CA LEU A 89 3.38 -6.09 1.83
C LEU A 89 2.78 -5.35 0.63
N SER A 90 1.65 -4.68 0.84
CA SER A 90 0.89 -4.02 -0.23
C SER A 90 0.25 -2.73 0.26
N ILE A 91 0.17 -1.74 -0.63
CA ILE A 91 -0.51 -0.47 -0.42
C ILE A 91 -2.03 -0.69 -0.36
N ILE A 92 -2.69 -0.06 0.61
CA ILE A 92 -4.15 0.05 0.70
C ILE A 92 -4.52 1.50 0.37
N ALA A 93 -5.17 1.68 -0.78
CA ALA A 93 -5.62 2.98 -1.27
C ALA A 93 -7.06 2.89 -1.78
N ASP A 94 -7.78 4.00 -1.71
CA ASP A 94 -9.09 4.19 -2.32
C ASP A 94 -9.07 5.43 -3.22
N SER A 95 -10.18 5.72 -3.89
CA SER A 95 -10.28 6.88 -4.79
C SER A 95 -10.11 8.24 -4.12
N SER A 96 -10.16 8.34 -2.78
CA SER A 96 -9.85 9.57 -2.05
C SER A 96 -8.35 9.82 -1.90
N CYS A 97 -7.53 8.78 -2.08
CA CYS A 97 -6.08 8.85 -1.98
C CYS A 97 -5.40 9.35 -3.26
N ILE A 98 -6.13 9.63 -4.33
CA ILE A 98 -5.58 10.08 -5.62
C ILE A 98 -5.65 11.60 -5.69
N THR A 99 -4.59 12.25 -6.17
CA THR A 99 -4.59 13.69 -6.41
C THR A 99 -5.77 14.12 -7.31
N SER A 100 -6.43 15.22 -6.94
CA SER A 100 -7.55 15.76 -7.69
C SER A 100 -7.07 16.43 -8.98
N GLN A 101 -7.77 16.19 -10.09
CA GLN A 101 -7.49 16.76 -11.43
C GLN A 101 -7.50 18.32 -11.52
N SER A 102 -7.60 19.05 -10.41
CA SER A 102 -7.52 20.52 -10.39
C SER A 102 -6.11 21.04 -10.69
N ASP A 103 -5.08 20.23 -10.48
CA ASP A 103 -3.69 20.61 -10.72
C ASP A 103 -3.30 20.27 -12.17
N SER A 104 -3.63 21.20 -13.07
CA SER A 104 -3.69 21.07 -14.53
C SER A 104 -2.46 20.58 -15.31
N ASN A 105 -1.41 20.02 -14.69
CA ASN A 105 -0.23 19.49 -15.41
C ASN A 105 0.48 18.29 -14.73
N SER A 106 0.00 17.77 -13.60
CA SER A 106 0.67 16.66 -12.90
C SER A 106 0.01 15.30 -13.21
N VAL A 107 0.84 14.27 -13.34
CA VAL A 107 0.37 12.89 -13.49
C VAL A 107 -0.31 12.47 -12.18
N PRO A 108 -1.49 11.79 -12.22
CA PRO A 108 -2.15 11.33 -11.01
C PRO A 108 -1.23 10.39 -10.23
N HIS A 109 -1.14 10.63 -8.93
CA HIS A 109 -0.37 9.83 -7.98
C HIS A 109 -1.08 9.73 -6.65
N LEU A 110 -0.65 8.77 -5.83
CA LEU A 110 -1.18 8.55 -4.49
C LEU A 110 -0.62 9.57 -3.50
N LEU A 111 -1.48 10.05 -2.60
CA LEU A 111 -1.14 11.01 -1.56
C LEU A 111 -1.09 10.31 -0.19
N GLY A 112 0.00 10.50 0.53
CA GLY A 112 0.13 10.05 1.92
C GLY A 112 -0.73 10.88 2.90
N PRO A 113 -1.02 10.37 4.10
CA PRO A 113 -0.61 9.06 4.61
C PRO A 113 -1.50 7.91 4.10
N LEU A 114 -0.89 6.84 3.57
CA LEU A 114 -1.61 5.62 3.16
C LEU A 114 -1.42 4.50 4.17
N GLN A 115 -2.35 3.56 4.18
CA GLN A 115 -2.20 2.34 4.97
C GLN A 115 -1.53 1.24 4.14
N VAL A 116 -0.90 0.30 4.84
CA VAL A 116 -0.35 -0.91 4.22
C VAL A 116 -0.92 -2.16 4.89
N GLY A 117 -0.94 -3.25 4.15
CA GLY A 117 -1.38 -4.55 4.63
C GLY A 117 -0.70 -5.69 3.92
N GLY A 118 -1.06 -6.92 4.31
CA GLY A 118 -0.70 -8.12 3.56
C GLY A 118 -1.73 -8.40 2.48
N ALA A 119 -1.28 -8.71 1.26
CA ALA A 119 -2.12 -9.22 0.17
C ALA A 119 -1.62 -10.60 -0.30
N HIS A 120 -2.52 -11.43 -0.83
CA HIS A 120 -2.18 -12.77 -1.33
C HIS A 120 -1.64 -12.78 -2.77
N SER A 121 -1.84 -11.71 -3.52
CA SER A 121 -1.36 -11.62 -4.91
C SER A 121 0.15 -11.42 -4.95
N MET A 122 0.86 -12.45 -5.42
CA MET A 122 2.33 -12.47 -5.56
C MET A 122 2.83 -11.84 -6.87
N THR A 123 1.93 -11.32 -7.71
CA THR A 123 2.28 -10.66 -8.96
C THR A 123 2.91 -9.28 -8.67
N PRO A 124 4.13 -8.99 -9.16
CA PRO A 124 4.76 -7.68 -9.00
C PRO A 124 3.97 -6.58 -9.69
N CYS A 125 3.60 -5.54 -8.95
CA CYS A 125 2.88 -4.38 -9.43
C CYS A 125 3.17 -3.14 -8.57
N VAL A 126 2.72 -1.97 -9.01
CA VAL A 126 2.90 -0.70 -8.29
C VAL A 126 2.45 -0.80 -6.83
N ARG A 127 1.41 -1.59 -6.54
CA ARG A 127 0.88 -1.81 -5.19
C ARG A 127 1.84 -2.48 -4.20
N ASN A 128 2.75 -3.33 -4.67
CA ASN A 128 3.56 -4.21 -3.80
C ASN A 128 5.08 -4.14 -4.07
N ALA A 129 5.50 -3.29 -5.00
CA ALA A 129 6.90 -3.01 -5.28
C ALA A 129 7.42 -1.84 -4.41
N PHE A 130 8.56 -2.06 -3.76
CA PHE A 130 9.25 -1.08 -2.93
C PHE A 130 10.72 -0.95 -3.36
N ILE A 131 11.28 0.24 -3.26
CA ILE A 131 12.67 0.55 -3.53
C ILE A 131 13.41 0.65 -2.19
N ILE A 132 14.54 -0.04 -2.08
CA ILE A 132 15.43 0.07 -0.92
C ILE A 132 16.21 1.37 -1.04
N THR A 133 15.97 2.34 -0.15
CA THR A 133 16.61 3.65 -0.18
C THR A 133 17.59 3.81 0.99
N SER A 134 18.75 4.39 0.71
CA SER A 134 19.76 4.71 1.71
C SER A 134 19.32 5.86 2.60
N VAL A 135 19.56 5.77 3.91
CA VAL A 135 19.33 6.86 4.89
C VAL A 135 20.62 7.63 5.22
N ASP A 136 21.77 6.98 5.06
CA ASP A 136 23.09 7.49 5.49
C ASP A 136 23.91 8.11 4.34
N ARG A 137 23.26 8.46 3.22
CA ARG A 137 23.88 9.00 2.00
C ARG A 137 24.82 8.04 1.28
N THR A 138 24.77 6.75 1.60
CA THR A 138 25.34 5.65 0.80
C THR A 138 24.80 5.72 -0.63
N SER A 139 25.66 5.45 -1.63
CA SER A 139 25.27 5.55 -3.04
C SER A 139 24.37 4.40 -3.49
N ASP A 140 23.50 4.67 -4.45
CA ASP A 140 22.71 3.62 -5.10
C ASP A 140 23.64 2.62 -5.79
N GLY A 141 23.36 1.33 -5.62
CA GLY A 141 24.19 0.22 -6.10
C GLY A 141 25.17 -0.32 -5.06
N GLU A 142 25.26 0.25 -3.86
CA GLU A 142 26.00 -0.36 -2.75
C GLU A 142 25.19 -1.46 -2.06
N VAL A 143 25.90 -2.48 -1.57
CA VAL A 143 25.32 -3.65 -0.92
C VAL A 143 24.74 -3.27 0.45
N LEU A 144 23.48 -3.63 0.68
CA LEU A 144 22.82 -3.53 1.98
C LEU A 144 23.36 -4.60 2.93
N ARG A 145 23.74 -4.19 4.14
CA ARG A 145 24.30 -5.07 5.18
C ARG A 145 23.35 -5.26 6.36
N TYR A 146 23.51 -6.35 7.09
CA TYR A 146 22.79 -6.56 8.36
C TYR A 146 23.11 -5.45 9.37
N ASP A 147 22.09 -5.05 10.12
CA ASP A 147 22.07 -3.92 11.06
C ASP A 147 22.28 -2.52 10.44
N GLN A 148 22.52 -2.43 9.13
CA GLN A 148 22.56 -1.16 8.43
C GLN A 148 21.15 -0.57 8.30
N SER A 149 21.03 0.72 8.57
CA SER A 149 19.76 1.43 8.44
C SER A 149 19.45 1.71 6.97
N PHE A 150 18.18 1.56 6.60
CA PHE A 150 17.65 1.85 5.28
C PHE A 150 16.19 2.29 5.39
N ALA A 151 15.61 2.73 4.28
CA ALA A 151 14.19 3.03 4.17
C ALA A 151 13.57 2.28 3.00
N LEU A 152 12.25 2.06 3.09
CA LEU A 152 11.46 1.45 2.03
C LEU A 152 10.61 2.53 1.40
N ARG A 153 10.83 2.79 0.12
CA ARG A 153 10.12 3.80 -0.65
C ARG A 153 9.23 3.12 -1.69
N THR A 154 8.06 3.67 -1.96
CA THR A 154 7.23 3.20 -3.08
C THR A 154 7.83 3.63 -4.42
N THR A 155 7.44 2.97 -5.50
CA THR A 155 7.92 3.33 -6.84
C THR A 155 7.49 4.73 -7.25
N ALA A 156 8.27 5.39 -8.11
CA ALA A 156 7.91 6.68 -8.68
C ALA A 156 6.65 6.62 -9.57
N GLY A 157 6.15 7.79 -9.95
CA GLY A 157 4.93 7.92 -10.76
C GLY A 157 3.68 7.75 -9.91
N PHE A 158 2.82 6.78 -10.24
CA PHE A 158 1.51 6.66 -9.59
C PHE A 158 1.60 6.37 -8.07
N ALA A 159 2.64 5.68 -7.61
CA ALA A 159 2.78 5.33 -6.19
C ALA A 159 3.21 6.50 -5.30
N GLY A 160 3.69 7.61 -5.90
CA GLY A 160 3.94 8.86 -5.18
C GLY A 160 5.22 8.91 -4.35
N GLU A 161 6.16 7.96 -4.52
CA GLU A 161 7.47 7.94 -3.82
C GLU A 161 7.41 8.02 -2.28
N LEU A 162 6.28 7.59 -1.69
CA LEU A 162 6.05 7.58 -0.25
C LEU A 162 6.95 6.57 0.48
N PHE A 163 7.34 6.89 1.72
CA PHE A 163 8.19 6.07 2.58
C PHE A 163 7.40 5.29 3.63
N LEU A 164 7.80 4.06 3.89
CA LEU A 164 7.22 3.23 4.94
C LEU A 164 7.66 3.72 6.32
N ALA A 165 6.70 4.22 7.09
CA ALA A 165 6.90 4.73 8.43
C ALA A 165 6.13 3.94 9.49
N SER A 166 6.64 4.00 10.72
CA SER A 166 5.95 3.48 11.89
C SER A 166 6.27 4.31 13.14
N ASP A 167 5.39 4.27 14.14
CA ASP A 167 5.61 4.95 15.41
C ASP A 167 5.00 4.16 16.58
N HIS A 168 5.38 4.52 17.80
CA HIS A 168 4.80 3.93 18.99
C HIS A 168 3.27 4.06 18.98
N LYS A 169 2.60 2.97 19.33
CA LYS A 169 1.15 2.93 19.47
C LYS A 169 0.69 4.02 20.43
N THR A 170 -0.24 4.84 19.98
CA THR A 170 -1.02 5.75 20.83
C THR A 170 -2.51 5.43 20.69
N PHE A 171 -3.36 6.10 21.48
CA PHE A 171 -4.81 5.97 21.35
C PHE A 171 -5.32 6.44 19.97
N LEU A 172 -4.62 7.40 19.35
CA LEU A 172 -4.97 7.96 18.05
C LEU A 172 -4.27 7.24 16.89
N LYS A 173 -3.01 6.84 17.08
CA LYS A 173 -2.18 6.16 16.08
C LYS A 173 -2.00 4.68 16.42
N CYS A 174 -2.86 3.84 15.85
CA CYS A 174 -2.80 2.39 16.01
C CYS A 174 -3.51 1.69 14.86
N ALA A 175 -3.08 0.45 14.57
CA ALA A 175 -3.61 -0.33 13.47
C ALA A 175 -5.12 -0.53 13.63
N LYS A 176 -5.91 -0.19 12.59
CA LYS A 176 -7.38 -0.12 12.66
C LYS A 176 -8.04 -1.39 13.22
N LYS A 177 -7.51 -2.58 12.86
CA LYS A 177 -8.09 -3.87 13.28
C LYS A 177 -7.49 -4.40 14.59
N SER A 178 -6.17 -4.49 14.68
CA SER A 178 -5.50 -5.14 15.82
C SER A 178 -5.20 -4.21 17.00
N ARG A 179 -5.29 -2.89 16.78
CA ARG A 179 -4.84 -1.87 17.73
C ARG A 179 -3.37 -2.02 18.13
N LEU A 180 -2.53 -2.63 17.30
CA LEU A 180 -1.07 -2.67 17.48
C LEU A 180 -0.41 -1.42 16.86
N GLN A 181 0.91 -1.36 16.91
CA GLN A 181 1.70 -0.37 16.17
C GLN A 181 1.31 -0.40 14.68
N GLU A 182 0.97 0.77 14.13
CA GLU A 182 0.55 0.88 12.74
C GLU A 182 1.71 1.12 11.78
N LEU A 183 1.48 0.75 10.53
CA LEU A 183 2.36 1.06 9.42
C LEU A 183 1.62 2.00 8.49
N SER A 184 2.32 3.03 8.04
CA SER A 184 1.79 4.05 7.13
C SER A 184 2.82 4.42 6.09
N LEU A 185 2.37 4.79 4.89
CA LEU A 185 3.23 5.40 3.86
C LEU A 185 3.07 6.91 3.90
N VAL A 186 4.17 7.62 4.11
CA VAL A 186 4.21 9.08 4.31
C VAL A 186 5.13 9.74 3.29
N ASP A 187 4.91 11.01 3.01
CA ASP A 187 5.76 11.81 2.11
C ASP A 187 7.05 12.27 2.81
N GLU A 188 6.95 12.57 4.11
CA GLU A 188 8.06 13.06 4.93
C GLU A 188 9.10 11.96 5.20
N PHE A 189 10.35 12.25 4.85
CA PHE A 189 11.48 11.34 5.06
C PHE A 189 12.21 11.63 6.37
N ASP A 190 11.74 10.99 7.45
CA ASP A 190 12.26 11.15 8.80
C ASP A 190 12.79 9.85 9.42
N PHE A 191 13.34 9.92 10.63
CA PHE A 191 13.77 8.76 11.43
C PHE A 191 12.67 7.70 11.67
N LEU A 192 11.39 8.08 11.53
CA LEU A 192 10.25 7.15 11.58
C LEU A 192 10.19 6.20 10.38
N CYS A 193 10.94 6.49 9.32
CA CYS A 193 11.02 5.68 8.12
C CYS A 193 12.23 4.72 8.13
N TRP A 194 12.99 4.67 9.23
CA TRP A 194 14.23 3.92 9.29
C TRP A 194 13.97 2.49 9.75
N TRP A 195 14.45 1.56 8.94
CA TRP A 195 14.36 0.13 9.14
C TRP A 195 15.76 -0.46 9.08
N LYS A 196 15.94 -1.63 9.68
CA LYS A 196 17.16 -2.41 9.56
C LYS A 196 16.85 -3.88 9.35
N VAL A 197 17.71 -4.55 8.60
CA VAL A 197 17.63 -5.99 8.41
C VAL A 197 18.40 -6.66 9.54
N ILE A 198 17.72 -7.53 10.28
CA ILE A 198 18.30 -8.34 11.34
C ILE A 198 18.34 -9.79 10.86
N TYR A 199 19.45 -10.47 11.16
CA TYR A 199 19.58 -11.90 10.87
C TYR A 199 18.47 -12.71 11.57
N PHE A 200 17.97 -13.73 10.87
CA PHE A 200 16.80 -14.48 11.30
C PHE A 200 17.05 -15.23 12.62
N ASP A 201 18.14 -16.01 12.70
CA ASP A 201 18.51 -16.75 13.90
C ASP A 201 19.09 -15.81 14.97
N PRO A 202 18.50 -15.72 16.17
CA PRO A 202 19.05 -14.92 17.27
C PRO A 202 20.47 -15.27 17.69
N GLN A 203 20.90 -16.54 17.59
CA GLN A 203 22.21 -16.97 18.07
C GLN A 203 23.35 -16.53 17.15
N GLU A 204 23.07 -16.36 15.86
CA GLU A 204 24.07 -16.03 14.84
C GLU A 204 24.08 -14.53 14.47
N ARG A 205 23.31 -13.70 15.18
CA ARG A 205 23.18 -12.27 14.84
C ARG A 205 24.48 -11.51 14.98
N LEU A 206 25.27 -11.82 15.99
CA LEU A 206 26.51 -11.10 16.28
C LEU A 206 27.58 -11.41 15.22
N GLU A 207 27.67 -12.66 14.79
CA GLU A 207 28.62 -13.11 13.78
C GLU A 207 28.29 -12.57 12.39
N ASN A 208 27.00 -12.38 12.08
CA ASN A 208 26.52 -11.89 10.80
C ASN A 208 26.34 -10.35 10.74
N GLU A 209 26.65 -9.63 11.82
CA GLU A 209 26.55 -8.17 11.84
C GLU A 209 27.47 -7.54 10.77
N GLY A 210 26.93 -6.62 9.97
CA GLY A 210 27.68 -5.98 8.89
C GLY A 210 27.94 -6.85 7.65
N TYR A 211 27.52 -8.12 7.63
CA TYR A 211 27.59 -8.94 6.41
C TYR A 211 26.53 -8.53 5.38
N PRO A 212 26.80 -8.73 4.08
CA PRO A 212 25.83 -8.55 3.00
C PRO A 212 24.52 -9.32 3.21
N VAL A 213 23.39 -8.67 2.94
CA VAL A 213 22.08 -9.33 2.98
C VAL A 213 21.82 -10.06 1.66
N GLN A 214 21.56 -11.37 1.73
CA GLN A 214 21.25 -12.20 0.56
C GLN A 214 19.81 -12.01 0.07
N VAL A 215 19.62 -11.96 -1.25
CA VAL A 215 18.28 -11.93 -1.86
C VAL A 215 17.56 -13.27 -1.62
N ASN A 216 16.23 -13.23 -1.46
CA ASN A 216 15.37 -14.40 -1.24
C ASN A 216 15.71 -15.24 0.02
N SER A 217 16.49 -14.67 0.94
CA SER A 217 16.75 -15.26 2.25
C SER A 217 15.69 -14.83 3.27
N LYS A 218 15.50 -15.64 4.33
CA LYS A 218 14.62 -15.27 5.44
C LYS A 218 15.35 -14.25 6.31
N VAL A 219 14.71 -13.11 6.55
CA VAL A 219 15.25 -12.04 7.39
C VAL A 219 14.16 -11.44 8.26
N LEU A 220 14.57 -10.73 9.32
CA LEU A 220 13.68 -9.89 10.11
C LEU A 220 13.92 -8.44 9.71
N ILE A 221 12.84 -7.68 9.51
CA ILE A 221 12.92 -6.24 9.25
C ILE A 221 12.41 -5.54 10.50
N SER A 222 13.30 -4.80 11.17
CA SER A 222 13.01 -4.13 12.44
C SER A 222 13.01 -2.61 12.27
N HIS A 223 12.05 -1.96 12.90
CA HIS A 223 11.96 -0.50 12.92
C HIS A 223 13.00 0.08 13.88
N CYS A 224 13.85 1.01 13.41
CA CYS A 224 14.98 1.51 14.20
C CYS A 224 14.56 2.24 15.47
N LYS A 225 13.46 3.02 15.45
CA LYS A 225 12.98 3.76 16.63
C LYS A 225 12.35 2.84 17.69
N THR A 226 11.49 1.92 17.28
CA THR A 226 10.67 1.13 18.21
C THR A 226 11.25 -0.26 18.51
N ASN A 227 12.27 -0.69 17.77
CA ASN A 227 12.85 -2.04 17.81
C ASN A 227 11.80 -3.16 17.63
N GLN A 228 10.69 -2.85 16.96
CA GLN A 228 9.64 -3.82 16.65
C GLN A 228 9.81 -4.31 15.21
N CYS A 229 9.65 -5.62 15.01
CA CYS A 229 9.72 -6.23 13.70
C CYS A 229 8.40 -6.06 12.93
N LEU A 230 8.51 -5.95 11.60
CA LEU A 230 7.36 -6.08 10.71
C LEU A 230 6.71 -7.45 10.89
N ALA A 231 5.38 -7.46 11.05
CA ALA A 231 4.62 -8.67 11.26
C ALA A 231 3.31 -8.65 10.46
N ALA A 232 3.01 -9.77 9.80
CA ALA A 232 1.72 -9.99 9.17
C ALA A 232 0.77 -10.71 10.15
N LEU A 233 -0.33 -10.05 10.49
CA LEU A 233 -1.35 -10.64 11.36
C LEU A 233 -2.33 -11.46 10.52
N GLY A 234 -2.27 -12.79 10.63
CA GLY A 234 -3.08 -13.69 9.80
C GLY A 234 -4.60 -13.54 9.97
N ASN A 235 -5.08 -12.95 11.07
CA ASN A 235 -6.52 -12.70 11.27
C ASN A 235 -7.02 -11.44 10.55
N HIS A 236 -6.12 -10.68 9.89
CA HIS A 236 -6.41 -9.33 9.37
C HIS A 236 -5.87 -9.06 7.97
N ILE A 237 -5.43 -10.09 7.24
CA ILE A 237 -5.00 -9.98 5.84
C ILE A 237 -6.19 -9.49 4.99
N LEU A 238 -5.95 -8.47 4.17
CA LEU A 238 -6.97 -7.86 3.31
C LEU A 238 -6.89 -8.49 1.92
N TRP A 239 -8.06 -8.84 1.38
CA TRP A 239 -8.27 -9.50 0.09
C TRP A 239 -7.95 -8.60 -1.11
#